data_AF-A0AAV2HWR2-F1
#
_entry.id   AF-A0AAV2HWR2-F1
#
_cell.length_a   1.000
_cell.length_b   1.000
_cell.length_c   1.000
_cell.angle_alpha   90.00
_cell.angle_beta   90.00
_cell.angle_gamma   90.00
#
_symmetry.space_group_name_H-M   'P 1'
#
loop_
_entity.id
_entity.type
_entity.pdbx_description
1 polymer ?
#
loop_
_entity_poly.entity_id
_entity_poly.type
_entity_poly.pdbx_seq_one_letter_code
_entity_poly.pdbx_strand_id
1 'polypeptide(L)'
;MEFEDLLKTKTAVFVDELYLRDFSLGETMPVFSSMSVVNCQVHHDLIEALELKAELDYNGGFQVAIDAALPFGRMAFVSVKVLSLKGPLRLHFTKLPFSHWSMSFYEVRPNTFGLH
;
A
#
# COMPACT_ATOMS: atom_id res chain seq x y z
N MET A 1 12.06 -6.20 -6.11
CA MET A 1 12.76 -6.18 -4.81
C MET A 1 12.16 -5.00 -4.06
N GLU A 2 11.20 -5.22 -3.15
CA GLU A 2 10.43 -4.10 -2.55
C GLU A 2 10.02 -4.32 -1.08
N PHE A 3 9.57 -5.51 -0.69
CA PHE A 3 9.08 -5.74 0.69
C PHE A 3 10.20 -6.02 1.70
N GLU A 4 11.18 -6.83 1.33
CA GLU A 4 12.33 -7.17 2.20
C GLU A 4 13.20 -5.94 2.51
N ASP A 5 13.41 -5.07 1.53
CA ASP A 5 14.17 -3.82 1.71
C ASP A 5 13.42 -2.83 2.60
N LEU A 6 12.09 -2.76 2.50
CA LEU A 6 11.26 -1.92 3.35
C LEU A 6 11.35 -2.35 4.82
N LEU A 7 11.34 -3.67 5.08
CA LEU A 7 11.46 -4.21 6.42
C LEU A 7 12.87 -3.95 7.00
N LYS A 8 13.93 -4.10 6.20
CA LYS A 8 15.32 -3.79 6.61
C LYS A 8 15.50 -2.32 7.00
N THR A 9 14.80 -1.40 6.35
CA THR A 9 14.98 0.05 6.56
C THR A 9 14.31 0.59 7.83
N LYS A 10 13.29 -0.10 8.38
CA LYS A 10 12.51 0.37 9.55
C LYS A 10 12.86 -0.30 10.87
N THR A 11 13.71 -1.31 10.88
CA THR A 11 14.19 -1.95 12.10
C THR A 11 15.36 -1.17 12.70
N ALA A 12 15.11 -0.45 13.80
CA ALA A 12 16.15 0.07 14.70
C ALA A 12 16.96 -1.06 15.39
N VAL A 13 16.59 -2.31 15.14
CA VAL A 13 17.28 -3.54 15.53
C VAL A 13 18.09 -3.97 14.31
N PHE A 14 19.39 -4.16 14.46
CA PHE A 14 20.24 -4.74 13.41
C PHE A 14 19.64 -6.09 12.99
N VAL A 15 19.11 -6.17 11.77
CA VAL A 15 18.54 -7.38 11.17
C VAL A 15 19.35 -7.67 9.91
N ASP A 16 19.97 -8.85 9.86
CA ASP A 16 20.81 -9.27 8.74
C ASP A 16 19.91 -9.70 7.56
N GLU A 17 18.95 -10.58 7.84
CA GLU A 17 18.05 -11.18 6.86
C GLU A 17 16.65 -11.35 7.42
N LEU A 18 15.67 -11.39 6.50
CA LEU A 18 14.27 -11.56 6.80
C LEU A 18 13.70 -12.67 5.94
N TYR A 19 12.94 -13.55 6.56
CA TYR A 19 12.33 -14.69 5.90
C TYR A 19 10.83 -14.62 6.11
N LEU A 20 10.07 -14.55 5.03
CA LEU A 20 8.61 -14.67 5.10
C LEU A 20 8.28 -16.10 5.55
N ARG A 21 7.64 -16.23 6.71
CA ARG A 21 7.20 -17.53 7.23
C ARG A 21 5.78 -17.84 6.78
N ASP A 22 4.88 -16.87 6.95
CA ASP A 22 3.47 -17.04 6.63
C ASP A 22 2.80 -15.69 6.37
N PHE A 23 1.70 -15.71 5.63
CA PHE A 23 0.83 -14.56 5.47
C PHE A 23 -0.63 -14.98 5.30
N SER A 24 -1.53 -14.11 5.76
CA SER A 24 -2.97 -14.26 5.57
C SER A 24 -3.55 -12.96 5.02
N LEU A 25 -4.38 -13.07 3.99
CA LEU A 25 -5.13 -11.93 3.43
C LEU A 25 -6.37 -11.57 4.27
N GLY A 26 -6.60 -12.27 5.38
CA GLY A 26 -7.78 -12.07 6.21
C GLY A 26 -9.02 -12.78 5.70
N GLU A 27 -10.15 -12.47 6.32
CA GLU A 27 -11.42 -13.17 6.12
C GLU A 27 -12.39 -12.42 5.19
N THR A 28 -12.10 -11.15 4.87
CA THR A 28 -12.94 -10.29 4.05
C THR A 28 -12.16 -9.63 2.93
N MET A 29 -12.86 -9.26 1.86
CA MET A 29 -12.29 -8.52 0.74
C MET A 29 -12.32 -7.00 1.01
N PRO A 30 -11.35 -6.24 0.49
CA PRO A 30 -11.40 -4.78 0.54
C PRO A 30 -12.60 -4.25 -0.26
N VAL A 31 -13.30 -3.27 0.30
CA VAL A 31 -14.42 -2.58 -0.36
C VAL A 31 -13.93 -1.23 -0.85
N PHE A 32 -14.13 -0.96 -2.15
CA PHE A 32 -13.88 0.34 -2.75
C PHE A 32 -15.21 1.06 -2.98
N SER A 33 -15.32 2.30 -2.52
CA SER A 33 -16.50 3.13 -2.67
C SER A 33 -16.15 4.51 -3.22
N SER A 34 -17.15 5.29 -3.62
CA SER A 34 -16.96 6.68 -4.10
C SER A 34 -15.96 6.83 -5.26
N MET A 35 -15.88 5.81 -6.12
CA MET A 35 -14.92 5.78 -7.22
C MET A 35 -15.26 6.85 -8.27
N SER A 36 -14.26 7.62 -8.68
CA SER A 36 -14.43 8.65 -9.73
C SER A 36 -13.13 8.91 -10.47
N VAL A 37 -13.25 9.36 -11.72
CA VAL A 37 -12.11 9.72 -12.57
C VAL A 37 -11.57 11.08 -12.14
N VAL A 38 -10.26 11.15 -11.91
CA VAL A 38 -9.52 12.38 -11.63
C VAL A 38 -8.89 12.92 -12.92
N ASN A 39 -8.29 12.03 -13.70
CA ASN A 39 -7.64 12.37 -14.96
C ASN A 39 -7.72 11.20 -15.93
N CYS A 40 -7.83 11.47 -17.22
CA CYS A 40 -7.77 10.46 -18.28
C CYS A 40 -7.05 11.06 -19.49
N GLN A 41 -5.91 10.48 -19.84
CA GLN A 41 -5.14 10.84 -21.03
C GLN A 41 -5.42 9.80 -22.11
N VAL A 42 -5.90 10.27 -23.27
CA VAL A 42 -6.26 9.44 -24.40
C VAL A 42 -5.41 9.86 -25.61
N HIS A 43 -4.85 8.87 -26.30
CA HIS A 43 -4.09 9.06 -27.53
C HIS A 43 -4.54 8.02 -28.56
N HIS A 44 -4.90 8.46 -29.77
CA HIS A 44 -5.46 7.61 -30.83
C HIS A 44 -6.59 6.68 -30.32
N ASP A 45 -7.55 7.24 -29.58
CA ASP A 45 -8.68 6.51 -28.97
C ASP A 45 -8.30 5.43 -27.95
N LEU A 46 -7.03 5.39 -27.52
CA LEU A 46 -6.54 4.49 -26.48
C LEU A 46 -6.22 5.29 -25.21
N ILE A 47 -6.67 4.79 -24.06
CA ILE A 47 -6.29 5.33 -22.76
C ILE A 47 -4.79 5.06 -22.56
N GLU A 48 -4.00 6.12 -22.44
CA GLU A 48 -2.57 6.07 -22.11
C GLU A 48 -2.32 6.19 -20.62
N ALA A 49 -3.11 7.04 -19.94
CA ALA A 49 -3.10 7.15 -18.50
C ALA A 49 -4.50 7.37 -17.93
N LEU A 50 -4.78 6.78 -16.77
CA LEU A 50 -6.03 6.90 -16.03
C LEU A 50 -5.71 7.08 -14.55
N GLU A 51 -6.24 8.15 -13.97
CA GLU A 51 -6.17 8.42 -12.55
C GLU A 51 -7.57 8.37 -11.96
N LEU A 52 -7.75 7.54 -10.94
CA LEU A 52 -9.00 7.38 -10.20
C LEU A 52 -8.78 7.76 -8.75
N LYS A 53 -9.83 8.26 -8.12
CA LYS A 53 -9.94 8.33 -6.66
C LYS A 53 -11.05 7.41 -6.18
N ALA A 54 -10.89 6.83 -5.01
CA ALA A 54 -11.86 5.99 -4.33
C ALA A 54 -11.66 6.08 -2.82
N GLU A 55 -12.61 5.57 -2.05
CA GLU A 55 -12.48 5.33 -0.61
C GLU A 55 -12.29 3.82 -0.39
N LEU A 56 -11.24 3.43 0.31
CA LEU A 56 -10.98 2.05 0.69
C LEU A 56 -11.52 1.80 2.11
N ASP A 57 -12.23 0.69 2.29
CA ASP A 57 -12.53 0.12 3.60
C ASP A 57 -12.16 -1.36 3.61
N TYR A 58 -11.18 -1.71 4.42
CA TYR A 58 -10.75 -3.07 4.64
C TYR A 58 -10.67 -3.35 6.13
N ASN A 59 -11.25 -4.48 6.54
CA ASN A 59 -11.30 -4.95 7.93
C ASN A 59 -11.06 -6.47 8.03
N GLY A 60 -10.42 -7.06 7.02
CA GLY A 60 -10.23 -8.50 6.92
C GLY A 60 -9.17 -9.07 7.86
N GLY A 61 -8.29 -8.24 8.41
CA GLY A 61 -7.27 -8.69 9.35
C GLY A 61 -6.02 -9.28 8.68
N PHE A 62 -5.53 -8.67 7.60
CA PHE A 62 -4.29 -9.07 6.92
C PHE A 62 -3.16 -9.30 7.92
N GLN A 63 -2.43 -10.41 7.79
CA GLN A 63 -1.37 -10.79 8.71
C GLN A 63 -0.12 -11.22 7.93
N VAL A 64 1.04 -10.85 8.46
CA VAL A 64 2.35 -11.32 7.97
C VAL A 64 3.16 -11.77 9.16
N ALA A 65 3.76 -12.96 9.03
CA ALA A 65 4.69 -13.52 9.98
C ALA A 65 6.06 -13.70 9.32
N ILE A 66 7.10 -13.19 9.98
CA ILE A 66 8.48 -13.21 9.50
C ILE A 66 9.40 -13.79 10.57
N ASP A 67 10.44 -14.48 10.12
CA ASP A 67 11.63 -14.72 10.91
C ASP A 67 12.69 -13.68 10.56
N ALA A 68 13.25 -13.04 11.58
CA ALA A 68 14.35 -12.09 11.45
C ALA A 68 15.64 -12.74 11.95
N ALA A 69 16.63 -12.83 11.05
CA ALA A 69 18.00 -13.13 11.44
C ALA A 69 18.62 -11.89 12.08
N LEU A 70 19.07 -12.07 13.32
CA LEU A 70 19.77 -11.06 14.10
C LEU A 70 21.27 -11.37 14.09
N PRO A 71 22.12 -10.35 14.35
CA PRO A 71 23.54 -10.54 14.53
C PRO A 71 23.86 -11.66 15.53
N PHE A 72 25.01 -12.29 15.33
CA PHE A 72 25.49 -13.42 16.15
C PHE A 72 24.64 -14.70 16.02
N GLY A 73 23.95 -14.88 14.89
CA GLY A 73 23.27 -16.13 14.53
C GLY A 73 21.99 -16.41 15.32
N ARG A 74 21.34 -15.36 15.85
CA ARG A 74 20.06 -15.48 16.56
C ARG A 74 18.90 -15.29 15.60
N MET A 75 17.77 -15.93 15.90
CA MET A 75 16.53 -15.75 15.14
C MET A 75 15.44 -15.18 16.06
N ALA A 76 14.68 -14.22 15.55
CA ALA A 76 13.50 -13.68 16.21
C ALA A 76 12.27 -13.86 15.33
N PHE A 77 11.16 -14.27 15.93
CA PHE A 77 9.88 -14.37 15.25
C PHE A 77 9.06 -13.10 15.46
N VAL A 78 8.55 -12.51 14.38
CA VAL A 78 7.69 -11.33 14.42
C VAL A 78 6.43 -11.60 13.60
N SER A 79 5.26 -11.29 14.15
CA SER A 79 3.98 -11.36 13.44
C SER A 79 3.23 -10.05 13.59
N VAL A 80 2.79 -9.48 12.48
CA VAL A 80 2.03 -8.23 12.42
C VAL A 80 0.67 -8.53 11.80
N LYS A 81 -0.40 -8.10 12.48
CA LYS A 81 -1.77 -8.17 11.96
C LYS A 81 -2.34 -6.77 11.78
N VAL A 82 -2.66 -6.41 10.55
CA VAL A 82 -3.34 -5.17 10.16
C VAL A 82 -4.84 -5.39 10.29
N LEU A 83 -5.42 -4.84 11.36
CA LEU A 83 -6.84 -5.04 11.68
C LEU A 83 -7.76 -4.29 10.71
N SER A 84 -7.38 -3.08 10.29
CA SER A 84 -8.18 -2.29 9.36
C SER A 84 -7.32 -1.30 8.57
N LEU A 85 -7.69 -1.08 7.32
CA LEU A 85 -7.16 -0.05 6.44
C LEU A 85 -8.35 0.73 5.87
N LYS A 86 -8.44 2.01 6.20
CA LYS A 86 -9.53 2.87 5.73
C LYS A 86 -9.00 4.20 5.25
N GLY A 87 -9.58 4.71 4.16
CA GLY A 87 -9.40 6.09 3.75
C GLY A 87 -9.32 6.32 2.25
N PRO A 88 -9.12 7.59 1.86
CA PRO A 88 -9.06 8.01 0.48
C PRO A 88 -7.83 7.46 -0.23
N LEU A 89 -8.07 6.94 -1.42
CA LEU A 89 -7.11 6.24 -2.25
C LEU A 89 -7.06 6.84 -3.65
N ARG A 90 -5.85 6.97 -4.18
CA ARG A 90 -5.59 7.32 -5.57
C ARG A 90 -5.00 6.12 -6.29
N LEU A 91 -5.56 5.80 -7.45
CA LEU A 91 -5.08 4.77 -8.36
C LEU A 91 -4.61 5.45 -9.63
N HIS A 92 -3.39 5.15 -10.06
CA HIS A 92 -2.84 5.68 -11.30
C HIS A 92 -2.41 4.51 -12.18
N PHE A 93 -2.97 4.44 -13.38
CA PHE A 93 -2.62 3.49 -14.42
C PHE A 93 -1.96 4.27 -15.55
N THR A 94 -0.79 3.84 -16.02
CA THR A 94 -0.11 4.50 -17.14
C THR A 94 0.65 3.48 -17.98
N LYS A 95 0.78 3.78 -19.28
CA LYS A 95 1.60 3.01 -20.23
C LYS A 95 3.04 3.49 -20.33
N LEU A 96 3.39 4.62 -19.72
CA LEU A 96 4.70 5.26 -19.83
C LEU A 96 5.49 5.20 -18.52
N PRO A 97 6.81 4.91 -18.56
CA PRO A 97 7.58 4.44 -19.71
C PRO A 97 7.30 2.97 -20.09
N PHE A 98 6.57 2.24 -19.23
CA PHE A 98 6.01 0.91 -19.49
C PHE A 98 4.67 0.79 -18.74
N SER A 99 3.85 -0.20 -19.09
CA SER A 99 2.55 -0.41 -18.44
C SER A 99 2.72 -0.77 -16.97
N HIS A 100 2.23 0.10 -16.09
CA HIS A 100 2.24 -0.11 -14.65
C HIS A 100 1.06 0.59 -13.99
N TRP A 101 0.86 0.26 -12.72
CA TRP A 101 -0.08 0.94 -11.87
C TRP A 101 0.60 1.33 -10.56
N SER A 102 0.12 2.39 -9.94
CA SER A 102 0.47 2.76 -8.58
C SER A 102 -0.77 3.10 -7.79
N MET A 103 -0.66 2.95 -6.48
CA MET A 103 -1.73 3.20 -5.52
C MET A 103 -1.15 3.97 -4.33
N SER A 104 -1.87 4.98 -3.87
CA SER A 104 -1.46 5.73 -2.68
C SER A 104 -2.65 6.24 -1.88
N PHE A 105 -2.54 6.21 -0.56
CA PHE A 105 -3.39 7.02 0.29
C PHE A 105 -3.00 8.48 0.15
N TYR A 106 -3.99 9.39 0.14
CA TYR A 106 -3.73 10.82 0.10
C TYR A 106 -4.51 11.53 1.20
N GLU A 107 -3.93 12.58 1.77
CA GLU A 107 -4.63 13.39 2.77
C GLU A 107 -5.47 14.46 2.06
N VAL A 108 -6.76 14.51 2.37
CA VAL A 108 -7.61 15.62 1.94
C VAL A 108 -7.34 16.78 2.89
N ARG A 109 -6.61 17.80 2.44
CA ARG A 109 -6.47 19.04 3.23
C ARG A 109 -7.84 19.71 3.34
N PRO A 110 -8.35 20.00 4.55
CA PRO A 110 -9.53 20.83 4.69
C PRO A 110 -9.21 22.24 4.22
N ASN A 111 -10.03 22.79 3.33
CA ASN A 111 -9.94 24.20 2.96
C ASN A 111 -10.44 25.04 4.15
N THR A 112 -9.55 25.45 5.05
CA THR A 112 -9.85 26.52 6.01
C THR A 112 -9.83 27.87 5.28
N PHE A 113 -10.96 28.23 4.69
CA PHE A 113 -11.21 29.63 4.35
C PHE A 113 -11.62 30.35 5.64
N GLY A 114 -10.64 30.89 6.36
CA GLY A 114 -10.87 31.89 7.39
C GLY A 114 -11.05 33.25 6.73
N LEU A 115 -12.27 33.81 6.80
CA LEU A 115 -12.47 35.24 6.58
C LEU A 115 -11.96 35.96 7.84
N HIS A 116 -10.94 36.81 7.69
CA HIS A 116 -10.62 37.88 8.63
C HIS A 116 -11.22 39.18 8.11
#